data_AF-X6FXI2-F1
#
_entry.id   AF-X6FXI2-F1
#
_cell.length_a   1.000
_cell.length_b   1.000
_cell.length_c   1.000
_cell.angle_alpha   90.00
_cell.angle_beta   90.00
_cell.angle_gamma   90.00
#
_symmetry.space_group_name_H-M   'P 1'
#
loop_
_entity.id
_entity.type
_entity.pdbx_description
1 polymer ?
#
loop_
_entity_poly.entity_id
_entity_poly.type
_entity_poly.pdbx_seq_one_letter_code
_entity_poly.pdbx_strand_id
1 'polypeptide(L)' 'MRRDTDAVDNAIELPWSNGQAEGQINRLKTLKRAMYGRAGPELLRARMLPPRHTK' A
#
# COMPACT_ATOMS: atom_id res chain seq x y z
N MET A 1 10.90 13.15 -20.04
CA MET A 1 10.81 14.00 -18.82
C MET A 1 9.47 14.71 -18.66
N ARG A 2 8.72 15.07 -19.73
CA ARG A 2 7.43 15.80 -19.62
C ARG A 2 6.21 14.96 -19.18
N ARG A 3 6.39 13.70 -18.78
CA ARG A 3 5.26 12.78 -18.47
C ARG A 3 4.78 12.88 -17.03
N ASP A 4 5.65 13.31 -16.13
CA ASP A 4 5.31 13.43 -14.71
C ASP A 4 4.86 14.85 -14.34
N THR A 5 4.96 15.80 -15.27
CA THR A 5 4.60 17.21 -15.03
C THR A 5 3.12 17.34 -14.71
N ASP A 6 2.25 16.77 -15.55
CA ASP A 6 0.81 16.74 -15.31
C ASP A 6 0.45 16.02 -14.00
N ALA A 7 1.20 14.99 -13.61
CA ALA A 7 0.96 14.27 -12.36
C ALA A 7 1.33 15.11 -11.12
N VAL A 8 2.42 15.88 -11.20
CA VAL A 8 2.86 16.79 -10.13
C VAL A 8 1.90 17.98 -10.02
N ASP A 9 1.49 18.56 -11.14
CA ASP A 9 0.56 19.69 -11.15
C ASP A 9 -0.80 19.27 -10.55
N ASN A 10 -1.33 18.12 -10.98
CA ASN A 10 -2.56 17.56 -10.42
C ASN A 10 -2.45 17.20 -8.93
N ALA A 11 -1.27 16.81 -8.43
CA ALA A 11 -1.07 16.52 -7.01
C ALA A 11 -1.15 17.77 -6.11
N ILE A 12 -0.96 18.96 -6.69
CA ILE A 12 -1.08 20.25 -6.00
C ILE A 12 -2.48 20.84 -6.20
N GLU A 13 -3.04 20.74 -7.41
CA GLU A 13 -4.35 21.31 -7.75
C GLU A 13 -5.54 20.53 -7.19
N LEU A 14 -5.45 19.19 -7.14
CA LEU A 14 -6.58 18.35 -6.77
C LEU A 14 -6.54 18.00 -5.27
N PRO A 15 -7.69 18.06 -4.56
CA PRO A 15 -7.73 17.72 -3.14
C PRO A 15 -7.68 16.20 -2.87
N TRP A 16 -7.69 15.36 -3.91
CA TRP A 16 -7.62 13.90 -3.80
C TRP A 16 -6.24 13.38 -4.21
N SER A 17 -5.73 12.40 -3.45
CA SER A 17 -4.44 11.77 -3.69
C SER A 17 -4.56 10.25 -3.64
N ASN A 18 -3.86 9.56 -4.54
CA ASN A 18 -3.71 8.10 -4.51
C ASN A 18 -2.72 7.62 -3.44
N GLY A 19 -2.07 8.51 -2.69
CA GLY A 19 -1.01 8.18 -1.75
C GLY A 19 -1.42 7.16 -0.66
N GLN A 20 -2.67 7.18 -0.21
CA GLN A 20 -3.18 6.17 0.72
C GLN A 20 -3.21 4.76 0.10
N ALA A 21 -3.72 4.64 -1.13
CA ALA A 21 -3.78 3.37 -1.84
C ALA A 21 -2.36 2.86 -2.17
N GLU A 22 -1.49 3.75 -2.66
CA GLU A 22 -0.09 3.44 -2.94
C GLU A 22 0.66 2.98 -1.69
N GLY A 23 0.46 3.67 -0.56
CA GLY A 23 1.03 3.30 0.73
C GLY A 23 0.60 1.90 1.19
N GLN A 24 -0.70 1.59 1.07
CA GLN A 24 -1.21 0.25 1.40
C GLN A 24 -0.64 -0.84 0.48
N ILE A 25 -0.55 -0.57 -0.83
CA ILE A 25 0.06 -1.48 -1.80
C ILE A 25 1.54 -1.69 -1.49
N ASN A 26 2.28 -0.63 -1.15
CA ASN A 26 3.68 -0.72 -0.81
C ASN A 26 3.90 -1.53 0.47
N ARG A 27 3.09 -1.32 1.51
CA ARG A 27 3.10 -2.12 2.74
C ARG A 27 2.86 -3.61 2.46
N LEU A 28 1.85 -3.94 1.64
CA LEU A 28 1.59 -5.32 1.21
C LEU A 28 2.78 -5.92 0.47
N LYS A 29 3.36 -5.20 -0.49
CA LYS A 29 4.53 -5.66 -1.25
C LYS A 29 5.69 -5.95 -0.31
N THR A 30 6.03 -5.02 0.59
CA THR A 30 7.10 -5.19 1.57
C THR A 30 6.88 -6.43 2.45
N LEU A 31 5.66 -6.61 2.96
CA LEU A 31 5.30 -7.76 3.78
C LEU A 31 5.43 -9.08 3.01
N LYS A 32 4.96 -9.13 1.76
CA LYS A 32 5.14 -10.30 0.88
C LYS A 32 6.62 -10.60 0.61
N ARG A 33 7.43 -9.57 0.35
CA ARG A 33 8.88 -9.71 0.14
C ARG A 33 9.61 -10.26 1.36
N ALA A 34 9.25 -9.81 2.56
CA ALA A 34 9.82 -10.33 3.80
C ALA A 34 9.54 -11.83 4.02
N MET A 35 8.62 -12.43 3.26
CA MET A 35 8.15 -13.80 3.44
C MET A 35 8.28 -14.68 2.20
N TYR A 36 9.09 -14.29 1.19
CA TYR A 36 9.25 -15.04 -0.06
C TYR A 36 9.30 -16.57 0.16
N GLY A 37 8.28 -17.29 -0.33
CA GLY A 37 8.14 -18.75 -0.24
C GLY A 37 7.51 -19.32 1.05
N ARG A 38 7.31 -18.50 2.09
CA ARG A 38 6.84 -18.94 3.42
C ARG A 38 5.46 -18.45 3.80
N ALA A 39 4.82 -17.64 2.96
CA ALA A 39 3.53 -17.04 3.27
C ALA A 39 2.51 -17.21 2.16
N GLY A 40 1.46 -17.97 2.48
CA GLY A 40 0.22 -18.01 1.73
C GLY A 40 -0.65 -16.76 1.95
N PRO A 41 -1.75 -16.63 1.19
CA PRO A 41 -2.71 -15.53 1.30
C PRO A 41 -3.25 -15.30 2.72
N GLU A 42 -3.45 -16.37 3.48
CA GLU A 42 -4.00 -16.36 4.84
C GLU A 42 -3.02 -15.69 5.81
N LEU A 43 -1.72 -16.01 5.69
CA LEU A 43 -0.67 -15.43 6.53
C LEU A 43 -0.44 -13.95 6.20
N LEU A 44 -0.50 -13.60 4.92
CA LEU A 44 -0.48 -12.20 4.48
C LEU A 44 -1.65 -11.41 5.09
N ARG A 45 -2.86 -11.97 5.02
CA ARG A 45 -4.07 -11.37 5.58
C ARG A 45 -3.94 -11.15 7.09
N ALA A 46 -3.54 -12.19 7.82
CA ALA A 46 -3.35 -12.11 9.28
C ALA A 46 -2.36 -11.01 9.71
N ARG A 47 -1.29 -10.77 8.95
CA ARG A 47 -0.30 -9.73 9.25
C ARG A 47 -0.70 -8.33 8.78
N MET A 48 -1.61 -8.22 7.81
CA MET A 48 -2.11 -6.93 7.34
C MET A 48 -3.21 -6.36 8.22
N LEU A 49 -4.07 -7.22 8.76
CA LEU A 49 -5.18 -6.84 9.64
C LEU A 49 -4.69 -6.44 11.03
N PRO A 50 -5.27 -5.40 11.65
CA PRO A 50 -5.02 -5.12 13.06
C PRO A 50 -5.49 -6.31 13.92
N PRO A 51 -4.82 -6.60 15.04
CA PRO A 51 -5.27 -7.64 15.95
C PRO A 51 -6.70 -7.35 16.37
N ARG A 52 -7.57 -8.36 16.28
CA ARG A 52 -8.94 -8.26 16.80
C ARG A 52 -8.83 -8.04 18.29
N HIS A 53 -9.19 -6.84 18.76
CA HIS A 53 -9.42 -6.60 20.16
C HIS A 53 -10.73 -7.32 20.52
N THR A 54 -10.62 -8.54 21.01
CA THR A 54 -11.72 -9.21 21.71
C THR A 54 -11.83 -8.51 23.06
N LYS A 55 -12.95 -7.82 23.30
CA LYS A 55 -13.32 -7.39 24.65
C LYS A 55 -13.51 -8.60 25.56
#